data_AF-A0A7X7EBB0-F1
#
_entry.id   AF-A0A7X7EBB0-F1
#
_cell.length_a   1.000
_cell.length_b   1.000
_cell.length_c   1.000
_cell.angle_alpha   90.00
_cell.angle_beta   90.00
_cell.angle_gamma   90.00
#
_symmetry.space_group_name_H-M   'P 1'
#
loop_
_entity.id
_entity.type
_entity.pdbx_description
1 polymer ?
#
loop_
_entity_poly.entity_id
_entity_poly.type
_entity_poly.pdbx_seq_one_letter_code
_entity_poly.pdbx_strand_id
1 'polypeptide(L)'
;MLSTSLFAILFITVCIVSLVSGILVMQSDRTSRINQAFFALVICLIIWTLGLTVSTVAPNLNIAIAGQRISAFGWVGIYVILVLFVLLLTGRKLHRTCYPLLFIPSLLMILVYGLPSNLYDYSLVFTRFGWSSSSVDTFWDYAFYAYFSGYTLLGLYLVAAWRTETEKTAKKQILFSLLVAFLVGTLTDVLLPAFGLELPQLAPIILTIPVVVISQILRSRNPQVVGLGAPSRYTTIFILVALYVFISVLQTRLSADSELVAALQLEESTFRGIITQLQMFISIYLVLRAKKTGVIATLLLNGANLVSSILFLIRTNSPTPIPGIISYIGVLLVIYLIRVFEQRSEWYISHIDTQRSELEQSQNKLYNMAFYDLNFPEFCMINSQAQS
;
A
#
# COMPACT_ATOMS: atom_id res chain seq x y z
N MET A 1 -18.50 16.26 12.15
CA MET A 1 -18.69 15.85 10.73
C MET A 1 -17.47 16.09 9.85
N LEU A 2 -16.75 17.21 9.99
CA LEU A 2 -15.52 17.44 9.21
C LEU A 2 -14.38 16.49 9.63
N SER A 3 -14.16 16.35 10.93
CA SER A 3 -13.19 15.45 11.58
C SER A 3 -13.43 13.97 11.25
N THR A 4 -14.66 13.48 11.33
CA THR A 4 -15.03 12.09 10.96
C THR A 4 -14.69 11.79 9.50
N SER A 5 -14.92 12.74 8.61
CA SER A 5 -14.62 12.60 7.19
C SER A 5 -13.10 12.58 6.94
N LEU A 6 -12.34 13.41 7.67
CA LEU A 6 -10.88 13.41 7.60
C LEU A 6 -10.27 12.05 7.97
N PHE A 7 -10.74 11.42 9.06
CA PHE A 7 -10.22 10.10 9.47
C PHE A 7 -10.60 8.99 8.50
N ALA A 8 -11.82 9.00 7.96
CA ALA A 8 -12.19 8.09 6.88
C ALA A 8 -11.30 8.26 5.63
N ILE A 9 -10.97 9.50 5.24
CA ILE A 9 -10.05 9.79 4.13
C ILE A 9 -8.65 9.22 4.41
N LEU A 10 -8.14 9.44 5.63
CA LEU A 10 -6.85 8.91 6.04
C LEU A 10 -6.84 7.37 6.02
N PHE A 11 -7.88 6.72 6.53
CA PHE A 11 -8.01 5.27 6.51
C PHE A 11 -8.08 4.70 5.09
N ILE A 12 -8.84 5.32 4.18
CA ILE A 12 -8.87 4.91 2.77
C ILE A 12 -7.48 5.10 2.13
N THR A 13 -6.79 6.20 2.44
CA THR A 13 -5.41 6.44 1.98
C THR A 13 -4.46 5.34 2.44
N VAL A 14 -4.54 4.95 3.71
CA VAL A 14 -3.77 3.84 4.30
C VAL A 14 -4.03 2.54 3.55
N CYS A 15 -5.30 2.21 3.27
CA CYS A 15 -5.67 1.02 2.49
C CYS A 15 -4.99 1.01 1.12
N ILE A 16 -5.05 2.12 0.39
CA ILE A 16 -4.52 2.21 -0.98
C ILE A 16 -2.99 2.13 -0.96
N VAL A 17 -2.31 2.92 -0.13
CA VAL A 17 -0.84 2.93 -0.07
C VAL A 17 -0.30 1.58 0.40
N SER A 18 -0.97 0.94 1.35
CA SER A 18 -0.60 -0.40 1.83
C SER A 18 -0.82 -1.46 0.76
N LEU A 19 -1.96 -1.44 0.06
CA LEU A 19 -2.28 -2.38 -1.02
C LEU A 19 -1.29 -2.25 -2.18
N VAL A 20 -0.95 -1.02 -2.59
CA VAL A 20 0.09 -0.76 -3.59
C VAL A 20 1.42 -1.38 -3.15
N SER A 21 1.81 -1.20 -1.88
CA SER A 21 3.05 -1.75 -1.32
C SER A 21 3.06 -3.29 -1.33
N GLY A 22 1.92 -3.91 -1.00
CA GLY A 22 1.74 -5.36 -1.04
C GLY A 22 1.79 -5.95 -2.45
N ILE A 23 1.07 -5.34 -3.41
CA ILE A 23 1.04 -5.80 -4.81
C ILE A 23 2.44 -5.74 -5.42
N LEU A 24 3.20 -4.67 -5.15
CA LEU A 24 4.55 -4.52 -5.69
C LEU A 24 5.54 -5.56 -5.15
N VAL A 25 5.42 -5.92 -3.87
CA VAL A 25 6.23 -7.00 -3.28
C VAL A 25 5.85 -8.34 -3.92
N MET A 26 4.56 -8.64 -4.06
CA MET A 26 4.09 -9.86 -4.71
C MET A 26 4.53 -9.95 -6.18
N GLN A 27 4.55 -8.84 -6.91
CA GLN A 27 5.03 -8.81 -8.30
C GLN A 27 6.54 -9.03 -8.42
N SER A 28 7.33 -8.74 -7.38
CA SER A 28 8.78 -8.95 -7.40
C SER A 28 9.19 -10.42 -7.39
N ASP A 29 8.46 -11.24 -6.63
CA ASP A 29 8.56 -12.71 -6.62
C ASP A 29 7.30 -13.27 -5.98
N ARG A 30 6.46 -13.94 -6.79
CA ARG A 30 5.19 -14.53 -6.35
C ARG A 30 5.35 -15.84 -5.61
N THR A 31 6.48 -16.53 -5.79
CA THR A 31 6.76 -17.85 -5.22
C THR A 31 7.38 -17.75 -3.84
N SER A 32 8.00 -16.60 -3.51
CA SER A 32 8.53 -16.31 -2.19
C SER A 32 7.44 -16.34 -1.10
N ARG A 33 7.59 -17.26 -0.16
CA ARG A 33 6.73 -17.34 1.03
C ARG A 33 6.82 -16.08 1.91
N ILE A 34 7.96 -15.40 1.91
CA ILE A 34 8.15 -14.14 2.64
C ILE A 34 7.25 -13.05 2.04
N ASN A 35 7.22 -12.95 0.72
CA ASN A 35 6.39 -11.98 0.01
C ASN A 35 4.89 -12.26 0.20
N GLN A 36 4.50 -13.54 0.19
CA GLN A 36 3.13 -13.96 0.47
C GLN A 36 2.70 -13.63 1.91
N ALA A 37 3.57 -13.88 2.91
CA ALA A 37 3.29 -13.54 4.30
C ALA A 37 3.23 -12.02 4.52
N PHE A 38 4.08 -11.24 3.85
CA PHE A 38 3.99 -9.78 3.84
C PHE A 38 2.68 -9.30 3.20
N PHE A 39 2.25 -9.92 2.11
CA PHE A 39 0.96 -9.58 1.49
C PHE A 39 -0.21 -9.91 2.44
N ALA A 40 -0.15 -11.03 3.16
CA ALA A 40 -1.14 -11.35 4.19
C ALA A 40 -1.19 -10.30 5.31
N LEU A 41 -0.04 -9.75 5.75
CA LEU A 41 0.01 -8.61 6.69
C LEU A 41 -0.73 -7.40 6.13
N VAL A 42 -0.48 -7.06 4.87
CA VAL A 42 -1.14 -5.95 4.18
C VAL A 42 -2.66 -6.16 4.11
N ILE A 43 -3.13 -7.38 3.84
CA ILE A 43 -4.55 -7.71 3.82
C ILE A 43 -5.18 -7.57 5.22
N CYS A 44 -4.51 -8.05 6.27
CA CYS A 44 -4.98 -7.85 7.65
C CYS A 44 -5.12 -6.35 7.98
N LEU A 45 -4.13 -5.53 7.61
CA LEU A 45 -4.19 -4.09 7.81
C LEU A 45 -5.35 -3.43 7.04
N ILE A 46 -5.60 -3.87 5.80
CA ILE A 46 -6.73 -3.36 5.00
C ILE A 46 -8.08 -3.74 5.63
N ILE A 47 -8.26 -4.98 6.08
CA ILE A 47 -9.50 -5.42 6.74
C ILE A 47 -9.76 -4.61 8.02
N TRP A 48 -8.71 -4.42 8.83
CA TRP A 48 -8.75 -3.56 10.02
C TRP A 48 -9.23 -2.15 9.65
N THR A 49 -8.50 -1.52 8.72
CA THR A 49 -8.69 -0.11 8.37
C THR A 49 -10.04 0.15 7.70
N LEU A 50 -10.52 -0.76 6.85
CA LEU A 50 -11.84 -0.66 6.22
C LEU A 50 -12.97 -0.82 7.24
N GLY A 51 -12.85 -1.77 8.17
CA GLY A 51 -13.82 -1.93 9.26
C GLY A 51 -13.92 -0.68 10.14
N LEU A 52 -12.78 -0.06 10.47
CA LEU A 52 -12.75 1.22 11.17
C LEU A 52 -13.33 2.36 10.35
N THR A 53 -13.09 2.40 9.04
CA THR A 53 -13.70 3.40 8.16
C THR A 53 -15.22 3.31 8.23
N VAL A 54 -15.79 2.10 8.10
CA VAL A 54 -17.23 1.85 8.23
C VAL A 54 -17.74 2.28 9.61
N SER A 55 -17.03 1.91 10.68
CA SER A 55 -17.42 2.26 12.04
C SER A 55 -17.45 3.78 12.25
N THR A 56 -16.41 4.47 11.80
CA THR A 56 -16.23 5.92 11.99
C THR A 56 -17.33 6.75 11.34
N VAL A 57 -17.80 6.35 10.15
CA VAL A 57 -18.82 7.10 9.38
C VAL A 57 -20.23 6.52 9.51
N ALA A 58 -20.42 5.51 10.37
CA ALA A 58 -21.68 4.82 10.53
C ALA A 58 -22.80 5.77 10.99
N PRO A 59 -24.01 5.71 10.38
CA PRO A 59 -25.13 6.57 10.77
C PRO A 59 -25.81 6.11 12.07
N ASN A 60 -25.55 4.88 12.53
CA ASN A 60 -26.12 4.33 13.76
C ASN A 60 -25.17 3.31 14.40
N LEU A 61 -25.45 2.99 15.66
CA LEU A 61 -24.64 2.10 16.49
C LEU A 61 -24.50 0.69 15.89
N ASN A 62 -25.55 0.13 15.30
CA ASN A 62 -25.52 -1.23 14.75
C ASN A 62 -24.52 -1.37 13.60
N ILE A 63 -24.50 -0.39 12.70
CA ILE A 63 -23.52 -0.36 11.60
C ILE A 63 -22.12 -0.09 12.16
N ALA A 64 -22.01 0.73 13.20
CA ALA A 64 -20.73 1.02 13.85
C ALA A 64 -20.10 -0.24 14.46
N ILE A 65 -20.90 -1.04 15.18
CA ILE A 65 -20.50 -2.33 15.77
C ILE A 65 -20.14 -3.34 14.67
N ALA A 66 -20.93 -3.42 13.59
CA ALA A 66 -20.60 -4.28 12.45
C ALA A 66 -19.23 -3.93 11.85
N GLY A 67 -18.93 -2.63 11.71
CA GLY A 67 -17.61 -2.16 11.28
C GLY A 67 -16.47 -2.60 12.23
N GLN A 68 -16.67 -2.51 13.54
CA GLN A 68 -15.69 -2.97 14.53
C GLN A 68 -15.47 -4.49 14.49
N ARG A 69 -16.53 -5.27 14.29
CA ARG A 69 -16.44 -6.72 14.13
C ARG A 69 -15.64 -7.12 12.89
N ILE A 70 -15.88 -6.45 11.76
CA ILE A 70 -15.09 -6.66 10.53
C ILE A 70 -13.63 -6.27 10.78
N SER A 71 -13.41 -5.12 11.43
CA SER A 71 -12.09 -4.61 11.81
C SER A 71 -11.31 -5.63 12.66
N ALA A 72 -11.98 -6.34 13.58
CA ALA A 72 -11.37 -7.34 14.45
C ALA A 72 -10.68 -8.49 13.73
N PHE A 73 -11.20 -8.95 12.59
CA PHE A 73 -10.49 -9.96 11.79
C PHE A 73 -9.11 -9.46 11.31
N GLY A 74 -9.01 -8.16 11.03
CA GLY A 74 -7.77 -7.52 10.63
C GLY A 74 -6.80 -7.34 11.80
N TRP A 75 -7.21 -6.63 12.85
CA TRP A 75 -6.31 -6.33 13.97
C TRP A 75 -5.96 -7.55 14.82
N VAL A 76 -6.83 -8.54 14.96
CA VAL A 76 -6.45 -9.80 15.61
C VAL A 76 -5.46 -10.57 14.75
N GLY A 77 -5.74 -10.68 13.45
CA GLY A 77 -4.93 -11.46 12.51
C GLY A 77 -3.54 -10.90 12.27
N ILE A 78 -3.37 -9.57 12.29
CA ILE A 78 -2.11 -8.94 11.91
C ILE A 78 -0.94 -9.38 12.79
N TYR A 79 -1.15 -9.59 14.09
CA TYR A 79 -0.08 -9.95 15.03
C TYR A 79 0.42 -11.38 14.84
N VAL A 80 -0.48 -12.35 14.63
CA VAL A 80 -0.10 -13.74 14.33
C VAL A 80 0.62 -13.84 12.98
N ILE A 81 0.12 -13.14 11.96
CA ILE A 81 0.76 -13.10 10.65
C ILE A 81 2.11 -12.36 10.72
N LEU A 82 2.28 -11.37 11.60
CA LEU A 82 3.56 -10.69 11.82
C LEU A 82 4.63 -11.65 12.32
N VAL A 83 4.31 -12.47 13.33
CA VAL A 83 5.24 -13.48 13.85
C VAL A 83 5.59 -14.48 12.73
N LEU A 84 4.60 -14.93 11.96
CA LEU A 84 4.82 -15.83 10.82
C LEU A 84 5.74 -15.21 9.75
N PHE A 85 5.48 -13.96 9.39
CA PHE A 85 6.31 -13.19 8.47
C PHE A 85 7.75 -13.09 8.96
N VAL A 86 7.97 -12.73 10.23
CA VAL A 86 9.31 -12.60 10.80
C VAL A 86 10.03 -13.96 10.89
N LEU A 87 9.34 -15.04 11.23
CA LEU A 87 9.92 -16.39 11.21
C LEU A 87 10.44 -16.75 9.81
N LEU A 88 9.63 -16.49 8.77
CA LEU A 88 10.02 -16.72 7.38
C LEU A 88 11.18 -15.81 6.96
N LEU A 89 11.13 -14.52 7.34
CA LEU A 89 12.17 -13.53 7.04
C LEU A 89 13.53 -13.93 7.64
N THR A 90 13.51 -14.43 8.87
CA THR A 90 14.72 -14.82 9.63
C THR A 90 15.20 -16.24 9.33
N GLY A 91 14.52 -16.96 8.43
CA GLY A 91 14.85 -18.35 8.07
C GLY A 91 14.58 -19.37 9.19
N ARG A 92 13.86 -18.96 10.24
CA ARG A 92 13.55 -19.83 11.38
C ARG A 92 12.36 -20.72 11.05
N LYS A 93 12.50 -22.01 11.30
CA LYS A 93 11.42 -22.99 11.12
C LYS A 93 10.72 -23.23 12.45
N LEU A 94 9.40 -23.19 12.43
CA LEU A 94 8.57 -23.59 13.57
C LEU A 94 8.26 -25.09 13.45
N HIS A 95 8.34 -25.83 14.55
CA HIS A 95 7.93 -27.23 14.56
C HIS A 95 6.43 -27.35 14.30
N ARG A 96 5.99 -28.40 13.59
CA ARG A 96 4.58 -28.56 13.16
C ARG A 96 3.59 -28.48 14.33
N THR A 97 3.97 -28.99 15.49
CA THR A 97 3.12 -28.98 16.71
C THR A 97 3.01 -27.61 17.38
N CYS A 98 3.88 -26.65 17.05
CA CYS A 98 3.84 -25.30 17.62
C CYS A 98 2.98 -24.34 16.79
N TYR A 99 2.57 -24.72 15.57
CA TYR A 99 1.65 -23.92 14.77
C TYR A 99 0.30 -23.70 15.48
N PRO A 100 -0.38 -24.74 16.02
CA PRO A 100 -1.59 -24.53 16.81
C PRO A 100 -1.40 -23.53 17.96
N LEU A 101 -0.28 -23.61 18.70
CA LEU A 101 0.02 -22.70 19.80
C LEU A 101 0.10 -21.23 19.36
N LEU A 102 0.53 -20.98 18.13
CA LEU A 102 0.60 -19.65 17.53
C LEU A 102 -0.76 -19.15 17.01
N PHE A 103 -1.66 -20.04 16.60
CA PHE A 103 -2.95 -19.64 16.02
C PHE A 103 -4.11 -19.66 17.02
N ILE A 104 -4.09 -20.52 18.03
CA ILE A 104 -5.16 -20.66 19.02
C ILE A 104 -5.50 -19.32 19.69
N PRO A 105 -4.53 -18.51 20.19
CA PRO A 105 -4.85 -17.22 20.78
C PRO A 105 -5.55 -16.28 19.79
N SER A 106 -5.11 -16.25 18.54
CA SER A 106 -5.74 -15.43 17.50
C SER A 106 -7.18 -15.88 17.18
N LEU A 107 -7.43 -17.19 17.12
CA LEU A 107 -8.77 -17.74 16.87
C LEU A 107 -9.72 -17.44 18.03
N LEU A 108 -9.23 -17.51 19.27
CA LEU A 108 -10.00 -17.14 20.45
C LEU A 108 -10.37 -15.65 20.42
N MET A 109 -9.43 -14.77 20.07
CA MET A 109 -9.69 -13.33 19.96
C MET A 109 -10.67 -13.02 18.81
N ILE A 110 -10.61 -13.73 17.68
CA ILE A 110 -11.61 -13.60 16.60
C ILE A 110 -13.00 -14.04 17.07
N LEU A 111 -13.10 -15.12 17.85
CA LEU A 111 -14.38 -15.59 18.40
C LEU A 111 -15.02 -14.55 19.32
N VAL A 112 -14.20 -13.86 20.12
CA VAL A 112 -14.66 -12.84 21.08
C VAL A 112 -15.03 -11.54 20.38
N TYR A 113 -14.14 -11.01 19.53
CA TYR A 113 -14.27 -9.65 18.98
C TYR A 113 -14.86 -9.61 17.57
N GLY A 114 -14.64 -10.64 16.74
CA GLY A 114 -15.06 -10.66 15.34
C GLY A 114 -16.46 -11.25 15.12
N LEU A 115 -16.86 -12.24 15.93
CA LEU A 115 -18.14 -12.93 15.80
C LEU A 115 -19.21 -12.35 16.74
N PRO A 116 -20.51 -12.48 16.39
CA PRO A 116 -21.62 -12.09 17.25
C PRO A 116 -21.84 -13.11 18.38
N SER A 117 -20.82 -13.38 19.19
CA SER A 117 -20.79 -14.45 20.20
C SER A 117 -21.36 -14.05 21.57
N ASN A 118 -21.77 -12.79 21.75
CA ASN A 118 -22.17 -12.18 23.02
C ASN A 118 -21.10 -12.26 24.14
N LEU A 119 -19.87 -12.64 23.80
CA LEU A 119 -18.74 -12.71 24.75
C LEU A 119 -18.13 -11.34 25.04
N TYR A 120 -18.29 -10.40 24.11
CA TYR A 120 -17.81 -9.03 24.20
C TYR A 120 -18.88 -8.08 23.72
N ASP A 121 -19.12 -7.02 24.51
CA ASP A 121 -20.07 -5.97 24.18
C ASP A 121 -19.34 -4.69 23.78
N TYR A 122 -19.58 -4.25 22.55
CA TYR A 122 -18.93 -3.06 22.01
C TYR A 122 -19.63 -1.80 22.51
N SER A 123 -19.10 -1.19 23.56
CA SER A 123 -19.57 0.09 24.09
C SER A 123 -19.02 1.27 23.28
N LEU A 124 -19.63 1.54 22.13
CA LEU A 124 -19.21 2.64 21.27
C LEU A 124 -19.85 3.96 21.73
N VAL A 125 -19.01 4.97 21.93
CA VAL A 125 -19.46 6.36 22.15
C VAL A 125 -19.20 7.16 20.90
N PHE A 126 -20.18 8.00 20.52
CA PHE A 126 -20.03 8.89 19.39
C PHE A 126 -19.25 10.13 19.82
N THR A 127 -18.01 10.26 19.33
CA THR A 127 -17.12 11.38 19.64
C THR A 127 -17.02 12.33 18.46
N ARG A 128 -16.24 13.41 18.62
CA ARG A 128 -15.91 14.33 17.53
C ARG A 128 -15.22 13.64 16.36
N PHE A 129 -14.58 12.48 16.56
CA PHE A 129 -13.87 11.74 15.51
C PHE A 129 -14.70 10.61 14.91
N GLY A 130 -15.90 10.34 15.44
CA GLY A 130 -16.81 9.27 14.98
C GLY A 130 -17.13 8.30 16.11
N TRP A 131 -17.68 7.14 15.77
CA TRP A 131 -17.84 6.07 16.74
C TRP A 131 -16.47 5.56 17.18
N SER A 132 -16.16 5.72 18.47
CA SER A 132 -14.96 5.20 19.09
C SER A 132 -15.33 4.22 20.19
N SER A 133 -14.51 3.19 20.39
CA SER A 133 -14.67 2.32 21.54
C SER A 133 -14.41 3.11 22.80
N SER A 134 -15.36 3.06 23.72
CA SER A 134 -15.09 3.46 25.10
C SER A 134 -14.17 2.39 25.69
N SER A 135 -13.16 2.78 26.45
CA SER A 135 -12.34 1.83 27.19
C SER A 135 -13.26 1.13 28.19
N VAL A 136 -13.58 -0.13 27.93
CA VAL A 136 -14.11 -1.01 28.98
C VAL A 136 -12.92 -1.84 29.39
N ASP A 137 -12.50 -1.74 30.64
CA ASP A 137 -11.41 -2.55 31.17
C ASP A 137 -11.93 -3.96 31.49
N THR A 138 -12.43 -4.69 30.47
CA THR A 138 -12.89 -6.07 30.67
C THR A 138 -11.71 -7.04 30.70
N PHE A 139 -11.97 -8.25 31.21
CA PHE A 139 -11.03 -9.36 31.10
C PHE A 139 -10.52 -9.58 29.67
N TRP A 140 -11.40 -9.46 28.67
CA TRP A 140 -11.03 -9.68 27.28
C TRP A 140 -10.07 -8.63 26.75
N ASP A 141 -10.18 -7.38 27.20
CA ASP A 141 -9.30 -6.29 26.79
C ASP A 141 -7.89 -6.51 27.31
N TYR A 142 -7.74 -6.89 28.58
CA TYR A 142 -6.45 -7.29 29.13
C TYR A 142 -5.89 -8.55 28.45
N ALA A 143 -6.74 -9.53 28.12
CA ALA A 143 -6.32 -10.71 27.38
C ALA A 143 -5.83 -10.35 25.97
N PHE A 144 -6.50 -9.42 25.30
CA PHE A 144 -6.06 -8.86 24.02
C PHE A 144 -4.75 -8.07 24.19
N TYR A 145 -4.61 -7.29 25.25
CA TYR A 145 -3.40 -6.52 25.54
C TYR A 145 -2.17 -7.42 25.71
N ALA A 146 -2.33 -8.52 26.44
CA ALA A 146 -1.31 -9.56 26.57
C ALA A 146 -1.00 -10.22 25.21
N TYR A 147 -2.03 -10.55 24.43
CA TYR A 147 -1.88 -11.15 23.10
C TYR A 147 -1.12 -10.24 22.13
N PHE A 148 -1.58 -9.01 21.89
CA PHE A 148 -0.95 -8.13 20.91
C PHE A 148 0.48 -7.75 21.34
N SER A 149 0.69 -7.48 22.62
CA SER A 149 2.01 -7.13 23.16
C SER A 149 2.95 -8.31 23.07
N GLY A 150 2.52 -9.51 23.48
CA GLY A 150 3.33 -10.72 23.42
C GLY A 150 3.77 -11.07 21.99
N TYR A 151 2.85 -11.02 21.03
CA TYR A 151 3.16 -11.33 19.63
C TYR A 151 4.06 -10.27 18.98
N THR A 152 3.83 -9.00 19.29
CA THR A 152 4.67 -7.91 18.76
C THR A 152 6.07 -7.96 19.35
N LEU A 153 6.20 -8.16 20.66
CA LEU A 153 7.49 -8.33 21.34
C LEU A 153 8.24 -9.57 20.85
N LEU A 154 7.53 -10.68 20.60
CA LEU A 154 8.12 -11.87 19.98
C LEU A 154 8.65 -11.55 18.57
N GLY A 155 7.86 -10.85 17.74
CA GLY A 155 8.30 -10.39 16.42
C GLY A 155 9.55 -9.51 16.50
N LEU A 156 9.56 -8.51 17.37
CA LEU A 156 10.72 -7.64 17.61
C LEU A 156 11.95 -8.43 18.07
N TYR A 157 11.78 -9.34 19.02
CA TYR A 157 12.84 -10.22 19.50
C TYR A 157 13.41 -11.08 18.36
N LEU A 158 12.57 -11.69 17.53
CA LEU A 158 13.02 -12.52 16.42
C LEU A 158 13.80 -11.71 15.38
N VAL A 159 13.36 -10.48 15.06
CA VAL A 159 14.12 -9.56 14.18
C VAL A 159 15.44 -9.15 14.84
N ALA A 160 15.45 -8.81 16.14
CA ALA A 160 16.66 -8.45 16.87
C ALA A 160 17.67 -9.61 16.93
N ALA A 161 17.18 -10.83 17.13
CA ALA A 161 17.95 -12.07 17.15
C ALA A 161 18.28 -12.60 15.74
N TRP A 162 17.90 -11.90 14.67
CA TRP A 162 18.26 -12.25 13.31
C TRP A 162 19.74 -12.03 13.06
N ARG A 163 20.48 -13.11 12.78
CA ARG A 163 21.89 -13.07 12.40
C ARG A 163 21.97 -12.90 10.89
N THR A 164 22.34 -11.70 10.45
CA THR A 164 22.56 -11.38 9.03
C THR A 164 23.82 -10.52 8.90
N GLU A 165 24.70 -10.92 7.99
CA GLU A 165 25.94 -10.19 7.70
C GLU A 165 25.74 -9.16 6.59
N THR A 166 24.85 -9.47 5.63
CA THR A 166 24.58 -8.68 4.44
C THR A 166 23.44 -7.67 4.63
N GLU A 167 22.48 -7.95 5.53
CA GLU A 167 21.25 -7.15 5.67
C GLU A 167 21.17 -6.37 6.99
N LYS A 168 22.32 -5.93 7.52
CA LYS A 168 22.39 -5.19 8.80
C LYS A 168 21.53 -3.92 8.82
N THR A 169 21.56 -3.16 7.72
CA THR A 169 20.76 -1.93 7.58
C THR A 169 19.26 -2.22 7.52
N ALA A 170 18.87 -3.20 6.71
CA ALA A 170 17.47 -3.64 6.60
C ALA A 170 16.93 -4.15 7.94
N LYS A 171 17.70 -4.97 8.65
CA LYS A 171 17.37 -5.42 10.02
C LYS A 171 17.10 -4.22 10.95
N LYS A 172 17.99 -3.22 10.96
CA LYS A 172 17.84 -2.03 11.82
C LYS A 172 16.58 -1.23 11.45
N GLN A 173 16.30 -1.04 10.16
CA GLN A 173 15.12 -0.32 9.68
C GLN A 173 13.81 -1.04 10.01
N ILE A 174 13.75 -2.37 9.83
CA ILE A 174 12.58 -3.18 10.20
C ILE A 174 12.37 -3.11 11.71
N LEU A 175 13.42 -3.33 12.50
CA LEU A 175 13.33 -3.31 13.96
C LEU A 175 12.86 -1.94 14.47
N PHE A 176 13.47 -0.86 13.97
CA PHE A 176 13.11 0.50 14.39
C PHE A 176 11.69 0.87 13.97
N SER A 177 11.29 0.59 12.73
CA SER A 177 9.93 0.90 12.27
C SER A 177 8.84 0.12 13.02
N LEU A 178 9.07 -1.17 13.33
CA LEU A 178 8.16 -1.96 14.16
C LEU A 178 8.12 -1.48 15.61
N LEU A 179 9.28 -1.12 16.18
CA LEU A 179 9.36 -0.61 17.56
C LEU A 179 8.63 0.73 17.70
N VAL A 180 8.86 1.66 16.78
CA VAL A 180 8.14 2.95 16.74
C VAL A 180 6.64 2.71 16.57
N ALA A 181 6.24 1.81 15.66
CA ALA A 181 4.83 1.51 15.46
C ALA A 181 4.17 0.92 16.71
N PHE A 182 4.86 0.03 17.43
CA PHE A 182 4.39 -0.53 18.69
C PHE A 182 4.26 0.54 19.76
N LEU A 183 5.31 1.32 20.02
CA LEU A 183 5.31 2.34 21.08
C LEU A 183 4.28 3.45 20.82
N VAL A 184 4.27 3.99 19.61
CA VAL A 184 3.34 5.08 19.26
C VAL A 184 1.92 4.55 19.18
N GLY A 185 1.69 3.36 18.61
CA GLY A 185 0.35 2.76 18.55
C GLY A 185 -0.22 2.45 19.94
N THR A 186 0.58 1.88 20.85
CA THR A 186 0.16 1.65 22.24
C THR A 186 -0.09 2.96 22.96
N LEU A 187 0.74 3.98 22.75
CA LEU A 187 0.51 5.30 23.32
C LEU A 187 -0.82 5.89 22.84
N THR A 188 -1.09 5.89 21.53
CA THR A 188 -2.26 6.56 20.96
C THR A 188 -3.56 5.82 21.19
N ASP A 189 -3.55 4.49 21.13
CA ASP A 189 -4.78 3.69 21.06
C ASP A 189 -5.12 3.00 22.39
N VAL A 190 -4.16 2.93 23.34
CA VAL A 190 -4.37 2.31 24.66
C VAL A 190 -4.14 3.31 25.79
N LEU A 191 -2.95 3.90 25.89
CA LEU A 191 -2.58 4.71 27.05
C LEU A 191 -3.32 6.06 27.10
N LEU A 192 -3.31 6.85 26.02
CA LEU A 192 -3.97 8.16 26.01
C LEU A 192 -5.49 8.05 26.23
N PRO A 193 -6.23 7.12 25.60
CA PRO A 193 -7.63 6.88 25.91
C PRO A 193 -7.87 6.46 27.37
N ALA A 194 -6.98 5.66 27.98
CA ALA A 194 -7.08 5.30 29.39
C ALA A 194 -6.92 6.50 30.34
N PHE A 195 -6.24 7.58 29.91
CA PHE A 195 -6.17 8.86 30.62
C PHE A 195 -7.35 9.81 30.30
N GLY A 196 -8.38 9.34 29.58
CA GLY A 196 -9.56 10.13 29.23
C GLY A 196 -9.39 11.04 28.02
N LEU A 197 -8.31 10.87 27.24
CA LEU A 197 -8.13 11.62 25.99
C LEU A 197 -8.86 10.93 24.84
N GLU A 198 -9.87 11.61 24.30
CA GLU A 198 -10.60 11.18 23.11
C GLU A 198 -9.69 11.25 21.88
N LEU A 199 -9.14 10.12 21.46
CA LEU A 199 -8.40 9.99 20.21
C LEU A 199 -9.04 8.91 19.32
N PRO A 200 -9.05 9.11 17.99
CA PRO A 200 -9.37 8.03 17.08
C PRO A 200 -8.27 6.97 17.12
N GLN A 201 -8.59 5.75 16.67
CA GLN A 201 -7.60 4.68 16.57
C GLN A 201 -6.57 5.01 15.48
N LEU A 202 -5.34 5.34 15.88
CA LEU A 202 -4.26 5.78 15.00
C LEU A 202 -3.33 4.63 14.60
N ALA A 203 -3.38 3.48 15.28
CA ALA A 203 -2.51 2.34 15.00
C ALA A 203 -2.47 1.92 13.51
N PRO A 204 -3.59 1.85 12.75
CA PRO A 204 -3.54 1.51 11.33
C PRO A 204 -2.75 2.52 10.48
N ILE A 205 -2.86 3.80 10.81
CA ILE A 205 -2.12 4.88 10.13
C ILE A 205 -0.63 4.70 10.40
N ILE A 206 -0.27 4.51 11.66
CA ILE A 206 1.12 4.31 12.10
C ILE A 206 1.74 3.06 11.48
N LEU A 207 0.98 1.96 11.37
CA LEU A 207 1.41 0.70 10.77
C LEU A 207 1.73 0.80 9.27
N THR A 208 1.29 1.87 8.59
CA THR A 208 1.71 2.14 7.21
C THR A 208 3.24 2.34 7.11
N ILE A 209 3.88 2.86 8.16
CA ILE A 209 5.32 3.10 8.22
C ILE A 209 6.11 1.78 8.07
N PRO A 210 5.96 0.78 8.95
CA PRO A 210 6.67 -0.49 8.78
C PRO A 210 6.26 -1.22 7.49
N VAL A 211 5.00 -1.11 7.03
CA VAL A 211 4.57 -1.70 5.74
C VAL A 211 5.39 -1.13 4.57
N VAL A 212 5.53 0.19 4.48
CA VAL A 212 6.30 0.83 3.40
C VAL A 212 7.80 0.50 3.51
N VAL A 213 8.37 0.54 4.72
CA VAL A 213 9.79 0.21 4.96
C VAL A 213 10.09 -1.23 4.56
N ILE A 214 9.28 -2.20 5.01
CA ILE A 214 9.44 -3.61 4.67
C ILE A 214 9.25 -3.83 3.17
N SER A 215 8.27 -3.17 2.54
CA SER A 215 8.05 -3.26 1.09
C SER A 215 9.28 -2.83 0.29
N GLN A 216 9.90 -1.71 0.67
CA GLN A 216 11.13 -1.22 0.03
C GLN A 216 12.28 -2.21 0.17
N ILE A 217 12.47 -2.75 1.38
CA ILE A 217 13.53 -3.72 1.67
C ILE A 217 13.33 -4.99 0.85
N LEU A 218 12.14 -5.60 0.89
CA LEU A 218 11.87 -6.83 0.16
C LEU A 218 12.04 -6.65 -1.35
N ARG A 219 11.63 -5.49 -1.89
CA ARG A 219 11.82 -5.18 -3.33
C ARG A 219 13.28 -4.96 -3.70
N SER A 220 14.10 -4.40 -2.80
CA SER A 220 15.53 -4.20 -3.05
C SER A 220 16.30 -5.52 -3.22
N ARG A 221 15.77 -6.65 -2.71
CA ARG A 221 16.34 -7.98 -2.91
C ARG A 221 16.24 -8.47 -4.36
N ASN A 222 15.26 -7.96 -5.13
CA ASN A 222 15.02 -8.33 -6.53
C ASN A 222 15.05 -7.07 -7.42
N PRO A 223 16.25 -6.54 -7.73
CA PRO A 223 16.44 -5.24 -8.39
C PRO A 223 15.85 -5.15 -9.81
N GLN A 224 15.62 -6.29 -10.48
CA GLN A 224 15.04 -6.38 -11.83
C GLN A 224 13.62 -5.75 -11.94
N VAL A 225 12.92 -5.54 -10.81
CA VAL A 225 11.53 -5.04 -10.79
C VAL A 225 11.42 -3.59 -10.26
N VAL A 226 12.54 -2.91 -9.96
CA VAL A 226 12.54 -1.67 -9.17
C VAL A 226 12.10 -0.44 -9.98
N GLY A 227 10.80 -0.18 -9.97
CA GLY A 227 10.27 1.18 -10.00
C GLY A 227 10.21 1.74 -8.58
N LEU A 228 11.33 2.18 -8.01
CA LEU A 228 11.44 3.17 -6.93
C LEU A 228 12.90 3.33 -6.48
N GLY A 229 13.54 4.40 -6.95
CA GLY A 229 14.67 5.02 -6.25
C GLY A 229 14.13 6.21 -5.46
N ALA A 230 14.47 6.27 -4.17
CA ALA A 230 14.28 7.36 -3.21
C ALA A 230 12.98 7.44 -2.38
N PRO A 231 13.09 7.68 -1.05
CA PRO A 231 11.97 7.85 -0.11
C PRO A 231 11.06 9.04 -0.44
N SER A 232 11.55 10.05 -1.17
CA SER A 232 10.76 11.22 -1.61
C SER A 232 9.56 10.87 -2.50
N ARG A 233 9.59 9.71 -3.16
CA ARG A 233 8.50 9.27 -4.03
C ARG A 233 7.32 8.69 -3.23
N TYR A 234 7.55 8.02 -2.10
CA TYR A 234 6.46 7.46 -1.29
C TYR A 234 5.66 8.53 -0.56
N THR A 235 6.32 9.56 -0.02
CA THR A 235 5.63 10.70 0.59
C THR A 235 4.76 11.43 -0.44
N THR A 236 5.28 11.62 -1.66
CA THR A 236 4.52 12.20 -2.78
C THR A 236 3.28 11.36 -3.10
N ILE A 237 3.41 10.04 -3.19
CA ILE A 237 2.28 9.14 -3.46
C ILE A 237 1.24 9.22 -2.35
N PHE A 238 1.67 9.18 -1.08
CA PHE A 238 0.74 9.27 0.06
C PHE A 238 -0.05 10.59 0.01
N ILE A 239 0.62 11.72 -0.21
CA ILE A 239 -0.01 13.04 -0.30
C ILE A 239 -1.00 13.10 -1.47
N LEU A 240 -0.63 12.62 -2.65
CA LEU A 240 -1.48 12.67 -3.83
C LEU A 240 -2.69 11.72 -3.72
N VAL A 241 -2.50 10.53 -3.14
CA VAL A 241 -3.61 9.61 -2.85
C VAL A 241 -4.55 10.24 -1.82
N ALA A 242 -4.03 10.83 -0.75
CA ALA A 242 -4.83 11.54 0.25
C ALA A 242 -5.62 12.70 -0.36
N LEU A 243 -4.96 13.50 -1.20
CA LEU A 243 -5.59 14.62 -1.91
C LEU A 243 -6.69 14.13 -2.86
N TYR A 244 -6.44 13.06 -3.62
CA TYR A 244 -7.44 12.48 -4.51
C TYR A 244 -8.67 12.01 -3.71
N VAL A 245 -8.44 11.24 -2.64
CA VAL A 245 -9.53 10.71 -1.80
C VAL A 245 -10.31 11.85 -1.12
N PHE A 246 -9.61 12.89 -0.64
CA PHE A 246 -10.24 14.09 -0.10
C PHE A 246 -11.18 14.74 -1.12
N ILE A 247 -10.71 14.93 -2.36
CA ILE A 247 -11.51 15.48 -3.44
C ILE A 247 -12.70 14.56 -3.80
N SER A 248 -12.53 13.24 -3.78
CA SER A 248 -13.65 12.29 -3.99
C SER A 248 -14.71 12.38 -2.88
N VAL A 249 -14.30 12.51 -1.62
CA VAL A 249 -15.24 12.70 -0.51
C VAL A 249 -15.95 14.05 -0.63
N LEU A 250 -15.22 15.11 -0.98
CA LEU A 250 -15.79 16.43 -1.24
C LEU A 250 -16.90 16.36 -2.30
N GLN A 251 -16.65 15.66 -3.40
CA GLN A 251 -17.62 15.42 -4.48
C GLN A 251 -18.90 14.71 -4.03
N THR A 252 -18.81 13.77 -3.11
CA THR A 252 -19.97 13.01 -2.62
C THR A 252 -20.78 13.75 -1.55
N ARG A 253 -20.17 14.74 -0.88
CA ARG A 253 -20.78 15.50 0.22
C ARG A 253 -21.39 16.82 -0.22
N LEU A 254 -20.95 17.39 -1.33
CA LEU A 254 -21.48 18.65 -1.86
C LEU A 254 -22.74 18.40 -2.70
N SER A 255 -23.88 18.78 -2.12
CA SER A 255 -25.16 18.93 -2.81
C SER A 255 -25.22 20.27 -3.55
N ALA A 256 -26.11 20.39 -4.54
CA ALA A 256 -26.39 21.66 -5.25
C ALA A 256 -26.66 22.85 -4.30
N ASP A 257 -27.29 22.60 -3.15
CA ASP A 257 -27.69 23.61 -2.17
C ASP A 257 -26.55 24.09 -1.25
N SER A 258 -25.31 23.69 -1.50
CA SER A 258 -24.19 24.17 -0.68
C SER A 258 -23.90 25.65 -0.96
N GLU A 259 -23.64 26.42 0.10
CA GLU A 259 -23.26 27.85 0.01
C GLU A 259 -22.09 28.08 -0.95
N LEU A 260 -21.19 27.08 -1.08
CA LEU A 260 -20.01 27.14 -1.92
C LEU A 260 -20.35 27.00 -3.41
N VAL A 261 -21.26 26.10 -3.78
CA VAL A 261 -21.76 25.97 -5.17
C VAL A 261 -22.63 27.18 -5.54
N ALA A 262 -23.45 27.65 -4.60
CA ALA A 262 -24.27 28.86 -4.76
C ALA A 262 -23.42 30.13 -4.93
N ALA A 263 -22.35 30.30 -4.15
CA ALA A 263 -21.42 31.43 -4.26
C ALA A 263 -20.66 31.44 -5.59
N LEU A 264 -20.40 30.27 -6.18
CA LEU A 264 -19.73 30.14 -7.47
C LEU A 264 -20.69 30.23 -8.67
N GLN A 265 -22.01 30.28 -8.45
CA GLN A 265 -23.04 30.30 -9.49
C GLN A 265 -22.89 29.15 -10.52
N LEU A 266 -22.40 27.99 -10.07
CA LEU A 266 -22.21 26.82 -10.93
C LEU A 266 -23.38 25.84 -10.81
N GLU A 267 -23.75 25.20 -11.91
CA GLU A 267 -24.60 24.02 -11.84
C GLU A 267 -23.86 22.86 -11.14
N GLU A 268 -24.59 22.05 -10.39
CA GLU A 268 -24.05 20.87 -9.68
C GLU A 268 -23.29 19.92 -10.64
N SER A 269 -23.84 19.74 -11.85
CA SER A 269 -23.24 18.95 -12.94
C SER A 269 -21.86 19.47 -13.33
N THR A 270 -21.72 20.79 -13.45
CA THR A 270 -20.48 21.48 -13.85
C THR A 270 -19.45 21.40 -12.73
N PHE A 271 -19.86 21.60 -11.49
CA PHE A 271 -18.98 21.48 -10.32
C PHE A 271 -18.42 20.06 -10.15
N ARG A 272 -19.28 19.04 -10.26
CA ARG A 272 -18.85 17.62 -10.27
C ARG A 272 -17.90 17.32 -11.44
N GLY A 273 -18.15 17.92 -12.60
CA GLY A 273 -17.27 17.85 -13.77
C GLY A 273 -15.87 18.38 -13.47
N ILE A 274 -15.76 19.58 -12.90
CA ILE A 274 -14.47 20.21 -12.51
C ILE A 274 -13.70 19.31 -11.54
N ILE A 275 -14.37 18.79 -10.50
CA ILE A 275 -13.75 17.89 -9.54
C ILE A 275 -13.18 16.64 -10.23
N THR A 276 -13.96 16.03 -11.12
CA THR A 276 -13.54 14.82 -11.84
C THR A 276 -12.32 15.11 -12.73
N GLN A 277 -12.23 16.30 -13.32
CA GLN A 277 -11.05 16.72 -14.09
C GLN A 277 -9.81 16.94 -13.19
N LEU A 278 -9.96 17.51 -12.00
CA LEU A 278 -8.86 17.61 -11.04
C LEU A 278 -8.33 16.23 -10.62
N GLN A 279 -9.23 15.27 -10.38
CA GLN A 279 -8.88 13.87 -10.11
C GLN A 279 -8.12 13.21 -11.28
N MET A 280 -8.49 13.54 -12.53
CA MET A 280 -7.78 13.08 -13.73
C MET A 280 -6.34 13.62 -13.76
N PHE A 281 -6.12 14.91 -13.49
CA PHE A 281 -4.76 15.47 -13.46
C PHE A 281 -3.89 14.82 -12.39
N ILE A 282 -4.43 14.58 -11.18
CA ILE A 282 -3.73 13.84 -10.12
C ILE A 282 -3.37 12.43 -10.58
N SER A 283 -4.32 11.75 -11.24
CA SER A 283 -4.14 10.40 -11.78
C SER A 283 -2.99 10.30 -12.78
N ILE A 284 -2.95 11.25 -13.73
CA ILE A 284 -1.88 11.35 -14.74
C ILE A 284 -0.54 11.68 -14.07
N TYR A 285 -0.52 12.66 -13.17
CA TYR A 285 0.70 13.05 -12.46
C TYR A 285 1.28 11.89 -11.63
N LEU A 286 0.41 11.11 -10.95
CA LEU A 286 0.81 9.91 -10.22
C LEU A 286 1.51 8.91 -11.14
N VAL A 287 0.93 8.62 -12.29
CA VAL A 287 1.49 7.66 -13.26
C VAL A 287 2.85 8.13 -13.77
N LEU A 288 2.97 9.39 -14.19
CA LEU A 288 4.21 9.94 -14.73
C LEU A 288 5.32 10.05 -13.67
N ARG A 289 4.98 10.47 -12.44
CA ARG A 289 5.98 10.73 -11.39
C ARG A 289 6.39 9.47 -10.63
N ALA A 290 5.45 8.57 -10.37
CA ALA A 290 5.66 7.39 -9.54
C ALA A 290 5.79 6.07 -10.34
N LYS A 291 5.81 6.12 -11.68
CA LYS A 291 5.98 4.97 -12.58
C LYS A 291 5.03 3.82 -12.20
N LYS A 292 5.54 2.58 -12.08
CA LYS A 292 4.78 1.37 -11.70
C LYS A 292 3.91 1.56 -10.46
N THR A 293 4.39 2.26 -9.43
CA THR A 293 3.65 2.50 -8.19
C THR A 293 2.49 3.47 -8.41
N GLY A 294 2.73 4.53 -9.19
CA GLY A 294 1.70 5.47 -9.61
C GLY A 294 0.61 4.80 -10.43
N VAL A 295 1.00 3.95 -11.39
CA VAL A 295 0.05 3.16 -12.19
C VAL A 295 -0.87 2.34 -11.28
N ILE A 296 -0.32 1.55 -10.34
CA ILE A 296 -1.14 0.71 -9.46
C ILE A 296 -2.04 1.57 -8.56
N ALA A 297 -1.52 2.64 -7.98
CA ALA A 297 -2.32 3.54 -7.13
C ALA A 297 -3.50 4.14 -7.91
N THR A 298 -3.24 4.64 -9.12
CA THR A 298 -4.25 5.25 -9.96
C THR A 298 -5.29 4.24 -10.46
N LEU A 299 -4.88 3.01 -10.79
CA LEU A 299 -5.80 1.91 -11.12
C LEU A 299 -6.73 1.59 -9.95
N LEU A 300 -6.20 1.54 -8.72
CA LEU A 300 -7.00 1.29 -7.52
C LEU A 300 -7.99 2.42 -7.24
N LEU A 301 -7.53 3.68 -7.30
CA LEU A 301 -8.36 4.86 -7.06
C LEU A 301 -9.54 4.95 -8.04
N ASN A 302 -9.23 4.96 -9.34
CA ASN A 302 -10.25 5.10 -10.38
C ASN A 302 -11.11 3.83 -10.49
N GLY A 303 -10.53 2.65 -10.26
CA GLY A 303 -11.27 1.39 -10.21
C GLY A 303 -12.29 1.35 -9.07
N ALA A 304 -11.90 1.77 -7.86
CA ALA A 304 -12.81 1.85 -6.72
C ALA A 304 -13.95 2.84 -6.96
N ASN A 305 -13.64 4.02 -7.49
CA ASN A 305 -14.65 5.03 -7.81
C ASN A 305 -15.58 4.58 -8.95
N LEU A 306 -15.06 3.87 -9.96
CA LEU A 306 -15.86 3.28 -11.02
C LEU A 306 -16.84 2.24 -10.46
N VAL A 307 -16.36 1.31 -9.63
CA VAL A 307 -17.22 0.30 -8.98
C VAL A 307 -18.27 0.98 -8.11
N SER A 308 -17.89 1.97 -7.30
CA SER A 308 -18.83 2.73 -6.47
C SER A 308 -19.90 3.43 -7.31
N SER A 309 -19.51 4.02 -8.45
CA SER A 309 -20.42 4.74 -9.34
C SER A 309 -21.40 3.79 -10.06
N ILE A 310 -20.93 2.61 -10.46
CA ILE A 310 -21.77 1.55 -11.04
C ILE A 310 -22.75 1.01 -10.00
N LEU A 311 -22.29 0.74 -8.78
CA LEU A 311 -23.17 0.29 -7.68
C LEU A 311 -24.24 1.34 -7.36
N PHE A 312 -23.88 2.62 -7.37
CA PHE A 312 -24.84 3.72 -7.19
C PHE A 312 -25.87 3.76 -8.32
N LEU A 313 -25.43 3.64 -9.58
CA LEU A 313 -26.31 3.57 -10.76
C LEU A 313 -27.31 2.41 -10.63
N ILE A 314 -26.84 1.21 -10.29
CA ILE A 314 -27.69 0.01 -10.12
C ILE A 314 -28.69 0.19 -8.99
N ARG A 315 -28.27 0.77 -7.85
CA ARG A 315 -29.12 0.92 -6.67
C ARG A 315 -30.19 2.00 -6.83
N THR A 316 -29.87 3.08 -7.54
CA THR A 316 -30.73 4.28 -7.61
C THR A 316 -31.44 4.46 -8.95
N ASN A 317 -31.03 3.72 -9.99
CA ASN A 317 -31.49 3.91 -11.38
C ASN A 317 -31.36 5.37 -11.87
N SER A 318 -30.43 6.13 -11.30
CA SER A 318 -30.21 7.54 -11.62
C SER A 318 -29.09 7.70 -12.65
N PRO A 319 -29.23 8.54 -13.70
CA PRO A 319 -28.16 8.80 -14.66
C PRO A 319 -27.04 9.72 -14.11
N THR A 320 -27.19 10.23 -12.88
CA THR A 320 -26.24 11.15 -12.24
C THR A 320 -24.77 10.69 -12.20
N PRO A 321 -24.41 9.40 -12.03
CA PRO A 321 -23.00 8.99 -12.00
C PRO A 321 -22.39 8.77 -13.40
N ILE A 322 -23.19 8.82 -14.48
CA ILE A 322 -22.73 8.46 -15.84
C ILE A 322 -21.52 9.28 -16.31
N PRO A 323 -21.48 10.62 -16.17
CA PRO A 323 -20.31 11.40 -16.56
C PRO A 323 -19.03 10.98 -15.81
N GLY A 324 -19.16 10.65 -14.52
CA GLY A 324 -18.07 10.13 -13.71
C GLY A 324 -17.57 8.77 -14.20
N ILE A 325 -18.50 7.84 -14.50
CA ILE A 325 -18.18 6.51 -15.06
C ILE A 325 -17.36 6.65 -16.35
N ILE A 326 -17.80 7.51 -17.27
CA ILE A 326 -17.08 7.77 -18.53
C ILE A 326 -15.68 8.31 -18.25
N SER A 327 -15.55 9.25 -17.31
CA SER A 327 -14.26 9.82 -16.95
C SER A 327 -13.30 8.78 -16.35
N TYR A 328 -13.76 7.96 -15.39
CA TYR A 328 -12.92 6.93 -14.78
C TYR A 328 -12.44 5.91 -15.82
N ILE A 329 -13.31 5.47 -16.75
CA ILE A 329 -12.93 4.59 -17.86
C ILE A 329 -11.90 5.28 -18.76
N GLY A 330 -12.12 6.55 -19.11
CA GLY A 330 -11.19 7.36 -19.91
C GLY A 330 -9.81 7.44 -19.26
N VAL A 331 -9.74 7.69 -17.95
CA VAL A 331 -8.48 7.72 -17.20
C VAL A 331 -7.77 6.36 -17.25
N LEU A 332 -8.49 5.25 -17.06
CA LEU A 332 -7.91 3.91 -17.16
C LEU A 332 -7.32 3.63 -18.55
N LEU A 333 -7.99 4.10 -19.62
CA LEU A 333 -7.48 3.99 -20.99
C LEU A 333 -6.24 4.86 -21.21
N VAL A 334 -6.23 6.10 -20.71
CA VAL A 334 -5.05 6.99 -20.78
C VAL A 334 -3.85 6.36 -20.08
N ILE A 335 -4.05 5.77 -18.89
CA ILE A 335 -2.99 5.09 -18.14
C ILE A 335 -2.44 3.90 -18.94
N TYR A 336 -3.33 3.12 -19.56
CA TYR A 336 -2.92 2.02 -20.43
C TYR A 336 -2.04 2.52 -21.58
N LEU A 337 -2.46 3.60 -22.27
CA LEU A 337 -1.67 4.20 -23.36
C LEU A 337 -0.31 4.72 -22.89
N ILE A 338 -0.26 5.43 -21.75
CA ILE A 338 0.99 5.91 -21.16
C ILE A 338 1.93 4.74 -20.90
N ARG A 339 1.43 3.64 -20.33
CA ARG A 339 2.24 2.46 -20.02
C ARG A 339 2.78 1.77 -21.28
N VAL A 340 1.94 1.63 -22.31
CA VAL A 340 2.37 1.08 -23.60
C VAL A 340 3.45 1.95 -24.24
N PHE A 341 3.29 3.28 -24.17
CA PHE A 341 4.27 4.23 -24.67
C PHE A 341 5.59 4.16 -23.90
N GLU A 342 5.56 4.13 -22.56
CA GLU A 342 6.74 3.97 -21.71
C GLU A 342 7.50 2.68 -22.03
N GLN A 343 6.80 1.55 -22.11
CA GLN A 343 7.40 0.26 -22.42
C GLN A 343 8.07 0.26 -23.81
N ARG A 344 7.42 0.89 -24.79
CA ARG A 344 7.97 1.03 -26.14
C ARG A 344 9.20 1.94 -26.15
N SER A 345 9.18 3.03 -25.38
CA SER A 345 10.32 3.93 -25.23
C SER A 345 11.52 3.25 -24.58
N GLU A 346 11.30 2.48 -23.51
CA GLU A 346 12.37 1.67 -22.86
C GLU A 346 12.98 0.67 -23.85
N TRP A 347 12.16 0.02 -24.68
CA TRP A 347 12.65 -0.88 -25.73
C TRP A 347 13.54 -0.16 -26.74
N TYR A 348 13.10 0.98 -27.29
CA TYR A 348 13.88 1.76 -28.26
C TYR A 348 15.22 2.22 -27.68
N ILE A 349 15.23 2.71 -26.42
CA ILE A 349 16.46 3.14 -25.76
C ILE A 349 17.44 1.95 -25.63
N SER A 350 16.96 0.80 -25.16
CA SER A 350 17.82 -0.39 -25.04
C SER A 350 18.36 -0.88 -26.38
N HIS A 351 17.56 -0.75 -27.45
CA HIS A 351 17.95 -1.18 -28.79
C HIS A 351 19.02 -0.26 -29.37
N ILE A 352 18.88 1.06 -29.19
CA ILE A 352 19.88 2.05 -29.60
C ILE A 352 21.18 1.86 -28.82
N ASP A 353 21.11 1.63 -27.50
CA ASP A 353 22.30 1.40 -26.67
C ASP A 353 23.03 0.12 -27.10
N THR A 354 22.29 -0.93 -27.45
CA THR A 354 22.87 -2.19 -27.96
C THR A 354 23.57 -1.97 -29.31
N GLN A 355 22.90 -1.31 -30.27
CA GLN A 355 23.49 -1.00 -31.57
C GLN A 355 24.75 -0.13 -31.44
N ARG A 356 24.73 0.86 -30.55
CA ARG A 356 25.89 1.69 -30.26
C ARG A 356 27.06 0.85 -29.73
N SER A 357 26.80 -0.05 -28.79
CA SER A 357 27.83 -0.94 -28.24
C SER A 357 28.43 -1.86 -29.31
N GLU A 358 27.62 -2.39 -30.23
CA GLU A 358 28.08 -3.22 -31.34
C GLU A 358 28.95 -2.42 -32.32
N LEU A 359 28.57 -1.17 -32.62
CA LEU A 359 29.33 -0.27 -33.48
C LEU A 359 30.68 0.10 -32.85
N GLU A 360 30.72 0.42 -31.56
CA GLU A 360 31.97 0.71 -30.83
C GLU A 360 32.90 -0.52 -30.83
N GLN A 361 32.36 -1.73 -30.68
CA GLN A 361 33.15 -2.96 -30.75
C GLN A 361 33.69 -3.23 -32.17
N SER A 362 32.87 -3.01 -33.20
CA SER A 362 33.27 -3.13 -34.61
C SER A 362 34.37 -2.12 -34.97
N GLN A 363 34.21 -0.86 -34.55
CA GLN A 363 35.21 0.18 -34.73
C GLN A 363 36.53 -0.19 -34.05
N ASN A 364 36.52 -0.62 -32.79
CA ASN A 364 37.73 -1.07 -32.09
C ASN A 364 38.41 -2.25 -32.80
N LYS A 365 37.63 -3.19 -33.34
CA LYS A 365 38.15 -4.32 -34.12
C LYS A 365 38.85 -3.83 -35.40
N LEU A 366 38.24 -2.90 -36.12
CA LEU A 366 38.81 -2.31 -37.33
C LEU A 366 40.09 -1.51 -37.03
N TYR A 367 40.11 -0.73 -35.95
CA TYR A 367 41.32 -0.02 -35.50
C TYR A 367 42.46 -0.99 -35.18
N ASN A 368 42.16 -2.09 -34.48
CA ASN A 368 43.16 -3.12 -34.21
C ASN A 368 43.68 -3.75 -35.49
N MET A 369 42.80 -4.12 -36.43
CA MET A 369 43.21 -4.66 -37.74
C MET A 369 44.13 -3.69 -38.49
N ALA A 370 43.73 -2.42 -38.61
CA ALA A 370 44.53 -1.40 -39.29
C ALA A 370 45.90 -1.16 -38.60
N PHE A 371 45.96 -1.21 -37.27
CA PHE A 371 47.22 -1.08 -36.52
C PHE A 371 48.19 -2.24 -36.83
N TYR A 372 47.69 -3.47 -36.90
CA TYR A 372 48.52 -4.63 -37.26
C TYR A 372 48.97 -4.58 -38.72
N ASP A 373 48.09 -4.21 -39.65
CA ASP A 373 48.43 -4.09 -41.08
C ASP A 373 49.51 -3.01 -41.34
N LEU A 374 49.48 -1.89 -40.60
CA LEU A 374 50.44 -0.78 -40.75
C LEU A 374 51.80 -1.06 -40.09
N ASN A 375 51.83 -1.74 -38.94
CA ASN A 375 53.06 -1.95 -38.16
C ASN A 375 53.73 -3.32 -38.38
N PHE A 376 53.05 -4.29 -39.00
CA PHE A 376 53.60 -5.62 -39.28
C PHE A 376 53.34 -6.11 -40.72
N PRO A 377 53.80 -5.38 -41.75
CA PRO A 377 53.49 -5.69 -43.16
C PRO A 377 54.03 -7.06 -43.64
N GLU A 378 55.10 -7.58 -43.02
CA GLU A 378 55.70 -8.87 -43.41
C GLU A 378 54.80 -10.09 -43.14
N PHE A 379 53.86 -10.00 -42.18
CA PHE A 379 52.95 -11.12 -41.89
C PHE A 379 51.87 -11.30 -42.98
N CYS A 380 51.53 -10.25 -43.72
CA CYS A 380 50.56 -10.30 -44.82
C CYS A 380 51.13 -10.89 -46.11
N MET A 381 52.44 -10.73 -46.38
CA MET A 381 53.05 -11.22 -47.62
C MET A 381 53.34 -12.72 -47.64
N ILE A 382 53.43 -13.38 -46.48
CA ILE A 382 53.71 -14.83 -46.42
C ILE A 382 52.50 -15.65 -46.91
N ASN A 383 51.26 -15.15 -46.77
CA ASN A 383 50.07 -15.87 -47.21
C ASN A 383 49.72 -15.69 -48.70
N SER A 384 50.24 -14.69 -49.41
CA SER A 384 49.94 -14.51 -50.83
C SER A 384 50.87 -15.33 -51.75
N GLN A 385 52.01 -15.83 -51.24
CA GLN A 385 52.92 -16.70 -52.00
C GLN A 385 52.59 -18.20 -51.88
N ALA A 386 51.55 -18.57 -51.14
CA ALA A 386 51.13 -19.97 -50.99
C ALA A 386 49.98 -20.39 -51.95
N GLN A 387 49.59 -19.54 -52.91
CA GLN A 387 48.51 -19.81 -53.88
C GLN A 387 48.90 -19.69 -55.36
N SER A 388 50.19 -19.71 -55.71
CA SER A 388 50.66 -19.87 -57.10
C SER A 388 51.15 -21.27 -57.39
#